data_AF-A0A3M2E4E9-F1
#
_entry.id   AF-A0A3M2E4E9-F1
#
_cell.length_a   1.000
_cell.length_b   1.000
_cell.length_c   1.000
_cell.angle_alpha   90.00
_cell.angle_beta   90.00
_cell.angle_gamma   90.00
#
_symmetry.space_group_name_H-M   'P 1'
#
loop_
_entity.id
_entity.type
_entity.pdbx_description
1 polymer ?
#
loop_
_entity_poly.entity_id
_entity_poly.type
_entity_poly.pdbx_seq_one_letter_code
_entity_poly.pdbx_strand_id
1 'polypeptide(L)'
;RFVEDDWESPTLGAWGLGWEVWCDGMEVSQFTYFQQVGGHDCRPVSGELTYGLERLAMYVLGIDHVMDMPFNDPGAPIPLSYGDVFRQAEAEYSRYNFDVADTEMLLRHFEEAEAECERILSQPETDPRTGRRIVMAHPAYDQCIKASHIFNLLDARGVISVTERQAYIGRVRALARKCADAFLRTEAGGWSA
;
A
#
# COMPACT_ATOMS: atom_id res chain seq x y z
N ARG A 1 23.69 9.54 -3.86
CA ARG A 1 24.12 9.32 -2.46
C ARG A 1 23.17 8.31 -1.85
N PHE A 2 23.67 7.38 -1.04
CA PHE A 2 22.83 6.49 -0.23
C PHE A 2 22.82 7.08 1.17
N VAL A 3 21.65 7.49 1.65
CA VAL A 3 21.46 8.06 2.98
C VAL A 3 20.75 7.00 3.80
N GLU A 4 21.33 6.62 4.95
CA GLU A 4 20.74 5.60 5.82
C GLU A 4 19.37 6.07 6.31
N ASP A 5 18.36 5.21 6.11
CA ASP A 5 16.99 5.44 6.58
C ASP A 5 16.31 4.10 6.85
N ASP A 6 15.61 4.02 7.97
CA ASP A 6 14.84 2.83 8.34
C ASP A 6 13.42 2.96 7.79
N TRP A 7 12.91 1.90 7.17
CA TRP A 7 11.55 1.89 6.66
C TRP A 7 10.61 1.20 7.63
N GLU A 8 9.49 1.84 7.94
CA GLU A 8 8.39 1.23 8.69
C GLU A 8 7.07 1.47 7.96
N SER A 9 6.28 0.41 7.83
CA SER A 9 4.85 0.50 7.54
C SER A 9 4.06 -0.04 8.73
N PRO A 10 3.63 0.86 9.63
CA PRO A 10 2.89 0.48 10.81
C PRO A 10 1.63 -0.34 10.50
N THR A 11 0.91 -0.02 9.42
CA THR A 11 -0.34 -0.72 9.04
C THR A 11 -0.09 -2.13 8.52
N LEU A 12 1.10 -2.43 7.99
CA LEU A 12 1.46 -3.76 7.51
C LEU A 12 2.19 -4.60 8.55
N GLY A 13 2.53 -4.02 9.71
CA GLY A 13 3.41 -4.67 10.68
C GLY A 13 4.74 -5.07 10.04
N ALA A 14 5.24 -4.20 9.16
CA ALA A 14 6.43 -4.43 8.35
C ALA A 14 7.46 -3.35 8.64
N TRP A 15 8.72 -3.77 8.76
CA TRP A 15 9.85 -2.86 8.93
C TRP A 15 11.14 -3.46 8.36
N GLY A 16 12.07 -2.59 8.01
CA GLY A 16 13.36 -2.98 7.44
C GLY A 16 14.40 -1.89 7.56
N LEU A 17 15.66 -2.29 7.42
CA LEU A 17 16.79 -1.37 7.35
C LEU A 17 17.01 -0.98 5.89
N GLY A 18 17.43 0.24 5.63
CA GLY A 18 17.47 0.71 4.25
C GLY A 18 18.30 1.94 3.99
N TRP A 19 18.13 2.43 2.76
CA TRP A 19 18.69 3.68 2.30
C TRP A 19 17.72 4.40 1.39
N GLU A 20 17.59 5.69 1.60
CA GLU A 20 17.11 6.62 0.58
C GLU A 20 18.22 6.85 -0.45
N VAL A 21 17.88 6.77 -1.73
CA VAL A 21 18.78 7.03 -2.84
C VAL A 21 18.52 8.43 -3.39
N TRP A 22 19.50 9.31 -3.18
CA TRP A 22 19.45 10.70 -3.60
C TRP A 22 20.28 10.95 -4.86
N CYS A 23 19.67 11.54 -5.89
CA CYS A 23 20.32 12.00 -7.12
C CYS A 23 20.22 13.53 -7.19
N ASP A 24 21.35 14.24 -7.20
CA ASP A 24 21.44 15.71 -7.29
C ASP A 24 20.45 16.51 -6.42
N GLY A 25 20.23 16.04 -5.18
CA GLY A 25 19.36 16.72 -4.21
C GLY A 25 17.89 16.30 -4.26
N MET A 26 17.53 15.30 -5.08
CA MET A 26 16.20 14.70 -5.12
C MET A 26 16.28 13.21 -4.76
N GLU A 27 15.43 12.76 -3.85
CA GLU A 27 15.25 11.33 -3.54
C GLU A 27 14.52 10.64 -4.70
N VAL A 28 15.15 9.67 -5.34
CA VAL A 28 14.66 8.99 -6.55
C VAL A 28 14.31 7.52 -6.34
N SER A 29 14.75 6.91 -5.24
CA SER A 29 14.51 5.49 -4.96
C SER A 29 14.72 5.16 -3.48
N GLN A 30 14.09 4.08 -3.01
CA GLN A 30 14.26 3.51 -1.69
C GLN A 30 14.79 2.07 -1.80
N PHE A 31 15.82 1.74 -1.03
CA PHE A 31 16.23 0.35 -0.76
C PHE A 31 15.77 -0.05 0.64
N THR A 32 15.11 -1.20 0.76
CA THR A 32 14.68 -1.74 2.05
C THR A 32 15.01 -3.22 2.16
N TYR A 33 15.66 -3.62 3.25
CA TYR A 33 15.89 -5.01 3.63
C TYR A 33 14.92 -5.39 4.75
N PHE A 34 13.81 -6.04 4.39
CA PHE A 34 12.75 -6.39 5.33
C PHE A 34 13.24 -7.34 6.42
N GLN A 35 13.14 -6.90 7.66
CA GLN A 35 13.38 -7.73 8.83
C GLN A 35 12.09 -8.41 9.29
N GLN A 36 10.96 -7.73 9.15
CA GLN A 36 9.65 -8.25 9.50
C GLN A 36 8.60 -7.83 8.46
N VAL A 37 7.64 -8.73 8.18
CA VAL A 37 6.44 -8.45 7.38
C VAL A 37 5.24 -9.13 8.03
N GLY A 38 4.13 -8.42 8.21
CA GLY A 38 2.93 -8.98 8.85
C GLY A 38 3.16 -9.43 10.29
N GLY A 39 4.18 -8.91 10.97
CA GLY A 39 4.58 -9.38 12.30
C GLY A 39 5.44 -10.66 12.32
N HIS A 40 5.90 -11.16 11.17
CA HIS A 40 6.75 -12.34 11.06
C HIS A 40 8.17 -11.99 10.60
N ASP A 41 9.18 -12.58 11.24
CA ASP A 41 10.58 -12.42 10.83
C ASP A 41 10.81 -12.95 9.41
N CYS A 42 11.46 -12.17 8.55
CA CYS A 42 11.81 -12.58 7.20
C CYS A 42 13.02 -13.53 7.20
N ARG A 43 12.85 -14.74 6.66
CA ARG A 43 13.93 -15.73 6.46
C ARG A 43 13.76 -16.43 5.11
N PRO A 44 14.55 -16.08 4.08
CA PRO A 44 15.61 -15.06 4.07
C PRO A 44 15.06 -13.63 4.18
N VAL A 45 15.94 -12.68 4.51
CA VAL A 45 15.66 -11.24 4.41
C VAL A 45 15.36 -10.90 2.95
N SER A 46 14.22 -10.27 2.70
CA SER A 46 13.81 -9.83 1.37
C SER A 46 14.33 -8.42 1.09
N GLY A 47 14.92 -8.20 -0.07
CA GLY A 47 15.29 -6.87 -0.56
C GLY A 47 14.18 -6.29 -1.42
N GLU A 48 13.78 -5.05 -1.13
CA GLU A 48 12.89 -4.22 -1.93
C GLU A 48 13.68 -3.05 -2.51
N LEU A 49 13.40 -2.76 -3.78
CA LEU A 49 13.89 -1.58 -4.48
C LEU A 49 12.72 -0.86 -5.13
N THR A 50 12.40 0.32 -4.62
CA THR A 50 11.25 1.12 -5.05
C THR A 50 11.73 2.35 -5.79
N TYR A 51 11.28 2.54 -7.03
CA TYR A 51 11.66 3.68 -7.86
C TYR A 51 10.57 4.75 -7.84
N GLY A 52 10.94 6.00 -7.56
CA GLY A 52 10.10 7.16 -7.81
C GLY A 52 10.16 7.52 -9.29
N LEU A 53 9.32 6.87 -10.11
CA LEU A 53 9.40 6.95 -11.57
C LEU A 53 9.32 8.39 -12.09
N GLU A 54 8.40 9.20 -11.57
CA GLU A 54 8.22 10.60 -11.95
C GLU A 54 9.48 11.43 -11.65
N ARG A 55 10.02 11.31 -10.44
CA ARG A 55 11.24 12.03 -10.03
C ARG A 55 12.45 11.60 -10.85
N LEU A 56 12.60 10.29 -11.08
CA LEU A 56 13.67 9.74 -11.89
C LEU A 56 13.56 10.23 -13.34
N ALA A 57 12.37 10.21 -13.93
CA ALA A 57 12.13 10.66 -15.29
C ALA A 57 12.35 12.18 -15.43
N MET A 58 11.88 12.99 -14.48
CA MET A 58 12.17 14.43 -14.42
C MET A 58 13.67 14.71 -14.46
N TYR A 59 14.45 13.96 -13.66
CA TYR A 59 15.91 14.10 -13.65
C TYR A 59 16.54 13.71 -14.99
N VAL A 60 16.21 12.54 -15.53
CA VAL A 60 16.77 12.03 -16.79
C VAL A 60 16.42 12.93 -17.98
N LEU A 61 15.23 13.50 -17.98
CA LEU A 61 14.71 14.35 -19.07
C LEU A 61 15.05 15.83 -18.88
N GLY A 62 15.61 16.22 -17.73
CA GLY A 62 15.93 17.62 -17.42
C GLY A 62 14.70 18.53 -17.27
N ILE A 63 13.64 18.01 -16.63
CA ILE A 63 12.36 18.71 -16.44
C ILE A 63 12.17 19.08 -14.96
N ASP A 64 11.88 20.36 -14.69
CA ASP A 64 11.74 20.88 -13.32
C ASP A 64 10.34 20.61 -12.70
N HIS A 65 9.31 20.43 -13.52
CA HIS A 65 7.94 20.25 -13.05
C HIS A 65 7.28 19.03 -13.70
N VAL A 66 6.78 18.10 -12.88
CA VAL A 66 6.25 16.80 -13.35
C VAL A 66 5.17 16.94 -14.41
N MET A 67 4.29 17.94 -14.32
CA MET A 67 3.19 18.13 -15.27
C MET A 67 3.64 18.57 -16.66
N ASP A 68 4.87 19.06 -16.80
CA ASP A 68 5.45 19.47 -18.08
C ASP A 68 6.29 18.34 -18.71
N MET A 69 6.49 17.24 -17.98
CA MET A 69 7.24 16.08 -18.46
C MET A 69 6.50 15.41 -19.63
N PRO A 70 7.18 14.98 -20.70
CA PRO A 70 6.55 14.21 -21.75
C PRO A 70 6.06 12.85 -21.22
N PHE A 71 4.79 12.51 -21.46
CA PHE A 71 4.22 11.21 -21.11
C PHE A 71 4.57 10.15 -22.17
N ASN A 72 4.65 10.56 -23.43
CA ASN A 72 5.07 9.73 -24.56
C ASN A 72 6.14 10.45 -25.39
N ASP A 73 6.58 9.83 -26.49
CA ASP A 73 7.56 10.42 -27.41
C ASP A 73 7.07 11.79 -27.93
N PRO A 74 7.83 12.89 -27.72
CA PRO A 74 7.48 14.21 -28.25
C PRO A 74 7.33 14.27 -29.79
N GLY A 75 7.90 13.30 -30.52
CA GLY A 75 7.75 13.15 -31.97
C GLY A 75 6.55 12.29 -32.40
N ALA A 76 5.76 11.77 -31.47
CA ALA A 76 4.58 10.98 -31.79
C ALA A 76 3.51 11.82 -32.55
N PRO A 77 2.60 11.19 -33.32
CA PRO A 77 1.52 11.91 -33.99
C PRO A 77 0.63 12.73 -33.06
N ILE A 78 0.52 12.30 -31.80
CA ILE A 78 -0.15 13.01 -30.71
C ILE A 78 0.82 13.01 -29.50
N PRO A 79 1.66 14.04 -29.37
CA PRO A 79 2.52 14.19 -28.20
C PRO A 79 1.69 14.63 -27.00
N LEU A 80 1.91 14.00 -25.85
CA LEU A 80 1.21 14.27 -24.60
C LEU A 80 2.22 14.58 -23.50
N SER A 81 1.90 15.58 -22.68
CA SER A 81 2.54 15.81 -21.39
C SER A 81 1.90 14.94 -20.30
N TYR A 82 2.61 14.75 -19.19
CA TYR A 82 2.06 14.10 -17.99
C TYR A 82 0.83 14.85 -17.48
N GLY A 83 0.85 16.19 -17.58
CA GLY A 83 -0.28 17.03 -17.25
C GLY A 83 -1.51 16.80 -18.13
N ASP A 84 -1.35 16.43 -19.40
CA ASP A 84 -2.49 16.11 -20.27
C ASP A 84 -3.20 14.83 -19.83
N VAL A 85 -2.50 13.93 -19.16
CA VAL A 85 -3.05 12.65 -18.68
C VAL A 85 -3.57 12.74 -17.25
N PHE A 86 -2.82 13.37 -16.34
CA PHE A 86 -3.07 13.27 -14.89
C PHE A 86 -3.57 14.55 -14.22
N ARG A 87 -3.41 15.73 -14.83
CA ARG A 87 -3.79 17.01 -14.18
C ARG A 87 -5.26 17.05 -13.77
N GLN A 88 -6.14 16.53 -14.63
CA GLN A 88 -7.57 16.45 -14.33
C GLN A 88 -7.83 15.51 -13.14
N ALA A 89 -7.28 14.29 -13.18
CA ALA A 89 -7.47 13.31 -12.12
C ALA A 89 -6.92 13.81 -10.77
N GLU A 90 -5.75 14.44 -10.74
CA GLU A 90 -5.16 15.02 -9.53
C GLU A 90 -6.07 16.08 -8.90
N ALA A 91 -6.65 16.97 -9.71
CA ALA A 91 -7.58 17.98 -9.23
C ALA A 91 -8.88 17.36 -8.69
N GLU A 92 -9.42 16.35 -9.37
CA GLU A 92 -10.64 15.64 -8.98
C GLU A 92 -10.44 14.84 -7.68
N TYR A 93 -9.37 14.04 -7.59
CA TYR A 93 -9.05 13.25 -6.41
C TYR A 93 -8.68 14.13 -5.21
N SER A 94 -7.93 15.22 -5.41
CA SER A 94 -7.63 16.15 -4.33
C SER A 94 -8.90 16.74 -3.73
N ARG A 95 -9.80 17.26 -4.57
CA ARG A 95 -11.09 17.80 -4.11
C ARG A 95 -11.93 16.72 -3.42
N TYR A 96 -11.96 15.50 -3.96
CA TYR A 96 -12.69 14.40 -3.33
C TYR A 96 -12.11 14.05 -1.95
N ASN A 97 -10.81 13.76 -1.88
CA ASN A 97 -10.11 13.29 -0.69
C ASN A 97 -10.12 14.32 0.44
N PHE A 98 -9.99 15.62 0.13
CA PHE A 98 -9.88 16.68 1.14
C PHE A 98 -11.21 17.35 1.49
N ASP A 99 -12.18 17.43 0.56
CA ASP A 99 -13.37 18.25 0.76
C ASP A 99 -14.68 17.47 0.71
N VAL A 100 -14.82 16.53 -0.25
CA VAL A 100 -16.13 15.98 -0.63
C VAL A 100 -16.43 14.60 -0.05
N ALA A 101 -15.41 13.77 0.21
CA ALA A 101 -15.64 12.38 0.62
C ALA A 101 -16.52 12.30 1.88
N ASP A 102 -17.57 11.48 1.80
CA ASP A 102 -18.52 11.25 2.89
C ASP A 102 -17.88 10.36 3.96
N THR A 103 -17.56 10.99 5.09
CA THR A 103 -16.82 10.35 6.18
C THR A 103 -17.66 9.33 6.95
N GLU A 104 -18.99 9.49 7.03
CA GLU A 104 -19.86 8.52 7.68
C GLU A 104 -19.95 7.23 6.85
N MET A 105 -20.08 7.38 5.53
CA MET A 105 -20.03 6.25 4.60
C MET A 105 -18.67 5.55 4.65
N LEU A 106 -17.56 6.32 4.65
CA LEU A 106 -16.22 5.75 4.74
C LEU A 106 -16.00 4.99 6.05
N LEU A 107 -16.46 5.52 7.20
CA LEU A 107 -16.37 4.81 8.48
C LEU A 107 -17.08 3.46 8.42
N ARG A 108 -18.32 3.44 7.91
CA ARG A 108 -19.09 2.20 7.75
C ARG A 108 -18.37 1.22 6.83
N HIS A 109 -17.85 1.67 5.69
CA HIS A 109 -17.11 0.80 4.77
C HIS A 109 -15.82 0.24 5.40
N PHE A 110 -15.14 1.01 6.25
CA PHE A 110 -14.00 0.51 7.01
C PHE A 110 -14.41 -0.65 7.92
N GLU A 111 -15.48 -0.47 8.70
CA GLU A 111 -16.00 -1.49 9.63
C GLU A 111 -16.49 -2.74 8.89
N GLU A 112 -17.15 -2.57 7.75
CA GLU A 112 -17.60 -3.67 6.89
C GLU A 112 -16.42 -4.44 6.28
N ALA A 113 -15.38 -3.74 5.81
CA ALA A 113 -14.17 -4.38 5.28
C ALA A 113 -13.42 -5.16 6.37
N GLU A 114 -13.30 -4.58 7.57
CA GLU A 114 -12.72 -5.26 8.74
C GLU A 114 -13.51 -6.53 9.08
N ALA A 115 -14.83 -6.43 9.21
CA ALA A 115 -15.70 -7.55 9.54
C ALA A 115 -15.67 -8.66 8.47
N GLU A 116 -15.64 -8.28 7.19
CA GLU A 116 -15.56 -9.25 6.09
C GLU A 116 -14.20 -9.96 6.05
N CYS A 117 -13.11 -9.26 6.32
CA CYS A 117 -11.78 -9.86 6.47
C CYS A 117 -11.81 -10.97 7.55
N GLU A 118 -12.32 -10.65 8.73
CA GLU A 118 -12.46 -11.60 9.84
C GLU A 118 -13.37 -12.78 9.47
N ARG A 119 -14.52 -12.51 8.82
CA ARG A 119 -15.47 -13.54 8.42
C ARG A 119 -14.89 -14.53 7.40
N ILE A 120 -14.06 -14.04 6.46
CA ILE A 120 -13.34 -14.88 5.50
C ILE A 120 -12.34 -15.77 6.24
N LEU A 121 -11.54 -15.18 7.13
CA LEU A 121 -10.53 -15.91 7.90
C LEU A 121 -11.10 -16.90 8.92
N SER A 122 -12.35 -16.70 9.35
CA SER A 122 -13.07 -17.61 10.25
C SER A 122 -13.70 -18.81 9.54
N GLN A 123 -13.70 -18.87 8.21
CA GLN A 123 -14.24 -20.02 7.50
C GLN A 123 -13.39 -21.27 7.74
N PRO A 124 -14.01 -22.48 7.74
CA PRO A 124 -13.25 -23.72 7.82
C PRO A 124 -12.22 -23.81 6.70
N GLU A 125 -10.99 -24.22 7.04
CA GLU A 125 -9.93 -24.41 6.04
C GLU A 125 -10.28 -25.55 5.08
N THR A 126 -11.09 -26.53 5.49
CA THR A 126 -11.58 -27.57 4.58
C THR A 126 -12.85 -27.07 3.90
N ASP A 127 -12.78 -26.89 2.58
CA ASP A 127 -13.94 -26.50 1.77
C ASP A 127 -15.02 -27.59 1.84
N PRO A 128 -16.23 -27.28 2.35
CA PRO A 128 -17.31 -28.26 2.48
C PRO A 128 -17.81 -28.79 1.13
N ARG A 129 -17.54 -28.10 0.01
CA ARG A 129 -17.98 -28.55 -1.32
C ARG A 129 -17.01 -29.54 -1.95
N THR A 130 -15.71 -29.31 -1.81
CA THR A 130 -14.68 -30.12 -2.49
C THR A 130 -13.91 -31.05 -1.55
N GLY A 131 -14.02 -30.87 -0.23
CA GLY A 131 -13.23 -31.59 0.77
C GLY A 131 -11.75 -31.21 0.78
N ARG A 132 -11.33 -30.23 -0.03
CA ARG A 132 -9.94 -29.78 -0.12
C ARG A 132 -9.64 -28.77 0.98
N ARG A 133 -8.39 -28.75 1.46
CA ARG A 133 -7.91 -27.68 2.34
C ARG A 133 -7.59 -26.43 1.51
N ILE A 134 -8.36 -25.36 1.70
CA ILE A 134 -8.26 -24.07 1.02
C ILE A 134 -8.30 -22.97 2.09
N VAL A 135 -7.14 -22.40 2.40
CA VAL A 135 -7.06 -21.23 3.28
C VAL A 135 -7.23 -19.96 2.44
N MET A 136 -8.26 -19.16 2.74
CA MET A 136 -8.64 -17.98 1.95
C MET A 136 -7.87 -16.72 2.37
N ALA A 137 -6.54 -16.77 2.37
CA ALA A 137 -5.69 -15.64 2.78
C ALA A 137 -5.80 -14.44 1.82
N HIS A 138 -5.80 -14.66 0.51
CA HIS A 138 -5.85 -13.57 -0.48
C HIS A 138 -7.18 -12.80 -0.48
N PRO A 139 -8.36 -13.44 -0.50
CA PRO A 139 -9.62 -12.70 -0.40
C PRO A 139 -9.77 -11.91 0.90
N ALA A 140 -9.21 -12.41 2.01
CA ALA A 140 -9.14 -11.65 3.26
C ALA A 140 -8.21 -10.44 3.12
N TYR A 141 -7.05 -10.63 2.49
CA TYR A 141 -6.09 -9.55 2.26
C TYR A 141 -6.64 -8.43 1.35
N ASP A 142 -7.50 -8.74 0.37
CA ASP A 142 -8.21 -7.72 -0.41
C ASP A 142 -9.04 -6.79 0.49
N GLN A 143 -9.67 -7.33 1.54
CA GLN A 143 -10.42 -6.53 2.51
C GLN A 143 -9.49 -5.72 3.43
N CYS A 144 -8.34 -6.28 3.81
CA CYS A 144 -7.30 -5.54 4.53
C CYS A 144 -6.80 -4.32 3.72
N ILE A 145 -6.53 -4.49 2.42
CA ILE A 145 -6.11 -3.39 1.53
C ILE A 145 -7.21 -2.34 1.44
N LYS A 146 -8.48 -2.74 1.28
CA LYS A 146 -9.62 -1.81 1.28
C LYS A 146 -9.69 -1.00 2.57
N ALA A 147 -9.61 -1.66 3.72
CA ALA A 147 -9.60 -1.00 5.03
C ALA A 147 -8.45 0.01 5.14
N SER A 148 -7.24 -0.36 4.69
CA SER A 148 -6.08 0.54 4.67
C SER A 148 -6.30 1.77 3.77
N HIS A 149 -6.90 1.59 2.59
CA HIS A 149 -7.19 2.70 1.68
C HIS A 149 -8.28 3.63 2.24
N ILE A 150 -9.36 3.07 2.77
CA ILE A 150 -10.44 3.84 3.39
C ILE A 150 -9.93 4.64 4.60
N PHE A 151 -9.04 4.05 5.40
CA PHE A 151 -8.35 4.76 6.47
C PHE A 151 -7.58 5.98 5.94
N ASN A 152 -6.83 5.85 4.83
CA ASN A 152 -6.12 6.98 4.24
C ASN A 152 -7.08 8.10 3.79
N LEU A 153 -8.25 7.75 3.25
CA LEU A 153 -9.27 8.75 2.89
C LEU A 153 -9.84 9.47 4.12
N LEU A 154 -10.10 8.74 5.21
CA LEU A 154 -10.54 9.34 6.47
C LEU A 154 -9.47 10.23 7.10
N ASP A 155 -8.19 9.83 7.04
CA ASP A 155 -7.04 10.62 7.51
C ASP A 155 -6.90 11.91 6.67
N ALA A 156 -7.00 11.80 5.33
CA ALA A 156 -6.97 12.95 4.42
C ALA A 156 -8.14 13.92 4.66
N ARG A 157 -9.33 13.43 5.01
CA ARG A 157 -10.46 14.27 5.39
C ARG A 157 -10.25 15.02 6.71
N GLY A 158 -9.25 14.66 7.50
CA GLY A 158 -8.94 15.32 8.77
C GLY A 158 -9.95 15.02 9.88
N VAL A 159 -10.77 13.96 9.73
CA VAL A 159 -11.79 13.59 10.73
C VAL A 159 -11.27 12.64 11.80
N ILE A 160 -10.06 12.10 11.64
CA ILE A 160 -9.41 11.21 12.60
C ILE A 160 -8.46 12.05 13.47
N SER A 161 -8.66 12.07 14.78
CA SER A 161 -7.70 12.67 15.72
C SER A 161 -6.40 11.86 15.81
N VAL A 162 -5.32 12.46 16.32
CA VAL A 162 -4.02 11.76 16.49
C VAL A 162 -4.16 10.45 17.28
N THR A 163 -4.99 10.44 18.32
CA THR A 163 -5.26 9.24 19.13
C THR A 163 -6.02 8.18 18.34
N GLU A 164 -7.07 8.58 17.62
CA GLU A 164 -7.84 7.66 16.77
C GLU A 164 -6.99 7.10 15.64
N ARG A 165 -6.07 7.90 15.09
CA ARG A 165 -5.16 7.47 14.02
C ARG A 165 -4.32 6.26 14.45
N GLN A 166 -3.78 6.29 15.67
CA GLN A 166 -3.05 5.14 16.21
C GLN A 166 -3.94 3.91 16.40
N ALA A 167 -5.20 4.10 16.80
CA ALA A 167 -6.16 3.01 16.92
C ALA A 167 -6.50 2.39 15.55
N TYR A 168 -6.75 3.19 14.52
CA TYR A 168 -6.99 2.69 13.15
C TYR A 168 -5.76 1.99 12.56
N ILE A 169 -4.56 2.53 12.76
CA ILE A 169 -3.31 1.85 12.37
C ILE A 169 -3.21 0.48 13.04
N GLY A 170 -3.51 0.40 14.35
CA GLY A 170 -3.52 -0.85 15.08
C GLY A 170 -4.53 -1.87 14.54
N ARG A 171 -5.72 -1.41 14.15
CA ARG A 171 -6.76 -2.25 13.52
C ARG A 171 -6.31 -2.82 12.17
N VAL A 172 -5.81 -1.96 11.27
CA VAL A 172 -5.29 -2.41 9.96
C VAL A 172 -4.09 -3.36 10.14
N ARG A 173 -3.18 -3.06 11.08
CA ARG A 173 -2.07 -3.95 11.46
C ARG A 173 -2.55 -5.32 11.92
N ALA A 174 -3.60 -5.39 12.71
CA ALA A 174 -4.17 -6.65 13.18
C ALA A 174 -4.72 -7.47 12.01
N LEU A 175 -5.41 -6.83 11.05
CA LEU A 175 -5.88 -7.50 9.83
C LEU A 175 -4.71 -8.03 9.00
N ALA A 176 -3.70 -7.19 8.73
CA ALA A 176 -2.52 -7.57 7.94
C ALA A 176 -1.80 -8.78 8.55
N ARG A 177 -1.62 -8.78 9.88
CA ARG A 177 -1.05 -9.91 10.61
C ARG A 177 -1.89 -11.17 10.47
N LYS A 178 -3.21 -11.09 10.66
CA LYS A 178 -4.10 -12.26 10.49
C LYS A 178 -4.08 -12.82 9.07
N CYS A 179 -3.97 -11.96 8.06
CA CYS A 179 -3.79 -12.37 6.67
C CYS A 179 -2.44 -13.06 6.45
N ALA A 180 -1.36 -12.56 7.04
CA ALA A 180 -0.04 -13.18 6.99
C ALA A 180 -0.02 -14.55 7.69
N ASP A 181 -0.57 -14.64 8.90
CA ASP A 181 -0.77 -15.89 9.65
C ASP A 181 -1.52 -16.92 8.79
N ALA A 182 -2.60 -16.50 8.12
CA ALA A 182 -3.38 -17.37 7.24
C ALA A 182 -2.58 -17.79 6.00
N PHE A 183 -1.81 -16.88 5.40
CA PHE A 183 -0.98 -17.21 4.24
C PHE A 183 0.10 -18.23 4.58
N LEU A 184 0.76 -18.12 5.74
CA LEU A 184 1.75 -19.09 6.21
C LEU A 184 1.18 -20.50 6.42
N ARG A 185 -0.15 -20.62 6.57
CA ARG A 185 -0.85 -21.91 6.62
C ARG A 185 -1.17 -22.48 5.23
N THR A 186 -0.84 -21.80 4.14
CA THR A 186 -0.96 -22.32 2.76
C THR A 186 0.33 -23.02 2.34
N GLU A 187 0.24 -23.89 1.33
CA GLU A 187 1.44 -24.51 0.72
C GLU A 187 2.41 -23.44 0.18
N ALA A 188 1.90 -22.37 -0.43
CA ALA A 188 2.71 -21.26 -0.93
C ALA A 188 3.41 -20.47 0.20
N GLY A 189 2.80 -20.42 1.39
CA GLY A 189 3.38 -19.83 2.59
C GLY A 189 4.34 -20.76 3.34
N GLY A 190 4.60 -21.97 2.82
CA GLY A 190 5.54 -22.92 3.40
C GLY A 190 4.93 -23.93 4.37
N TRP A 191 3.60 -24.02 4.46
CA TRP A 191 2.95 -25.07 5.23
C TRP A 191 3.20 -26.45 4.60
N SER A 192 3.62 -27.41 5.42
CA SER A 192 3.70 -28.84 5.08
C SER A 192 2.86 -29.66 6.05
N ALA A 193 2.14 -30.66 5.54
CA ALA A 193 1.30 -31.56 6.33
C ALA A 193 2.06 -32.43 7.34
#